data_AF-A0A2N7UNI3-F1
#
_entry.id   AF-A0A2N7UNI3-F1
#
_cell.length_a   1.000
_cell.length_b   1.000
_cell.length_c   1.000
_cell.angle_alpha   90.00
_cell.angle_beta   90.00
_cell.angle_gamma   90.00
#
_symmetry.space_group_name_H-M   'P 1'
#
loop_
_entity.id
_entity.type
_entity.pdbx_description
1 polymer ?
#
loop_
_entity_poly.entity_id
_entity_poly.type
_entity_poly.pdbx_seq_one_letter_code
_entity_poly.pdbx_strand_id
1 'polypeptide(L)'
;MESAKEYFKWSSFAKRQAKFSLVIVAGVLFFWNSVAIGEWAYALFGGELRGYGPPQQRWHRVLAMGFVGMYIVGTVLGVINMWRYRKYPEYYDDE
;
A
#
# COMPACT_ATOMS: atom_id res chain seq x y z
N MET A 1 12.38 -15.27 14.19
CA MET A 1 12.65 -14.93 12.77
C MET A 1 12.08 -16.07 11.93
N GLU A 2 11.26 -15.79 10.91
CA GLU A 2 10.81 -16.81 9.95
C GLU A 2 12.05 -17.36 9.21
N SER A 3 12.13 -18.68 9.00
CA SER A 3 13.16 -19.28 8.14
C SER A 3 13.01 -18.74 6.71
N ALA A 4 14.10 -18.54 5.97
CA ALA A 4 14.07 -18.13 4.56
C ALA A 4 13.12 -19.02 3.72
N LYS A 5 13.12 -20.34 3.97
CA LYS A 5 12.18 -21.28 3.34
C LYS A 5 10.73 -20.98 3.64
N GLU A 6 10.39 -20.56 4.87
CA GLU A 6 9.03 -20.16 5.22
C GLU A 6 8.66 -18.81 4.66
N TYR A 7 9.61 -17.87 4.61
CA TYR A 7 9.41 -16.56 4.04
C TYR A 7 9.08 -16.66 2.53
N PHE A 8 9.80 -17.47 1.76
CA PHE A 8 9.58 -17.59 0.31
C PHE A 8 8.50 -18.61 -0.10
N LYS A 9 7.70 -19.13 0.85
CA LYS A 9 6.47 -19.88 0.51
C LYS A 9 5.40 -18.95 -0.07
N TRP A 10 4.68 -19.42 -1.09
CA TRP A 10 3.54 -18.71 -1.68
C TRP A 10 2.43 -18.39 -0.68
N SER A 11 2.18 -19.29 0.28
CA SER A 11 1.19 -19.07 1.35
C SER A 11 1.61 -17.92 2.29
N SER A 12 2.90 -17.85 2.64
CA SER A 12 3.45 -16.76 3.45
C SER A 12 3.48 -15.44 2.67
N PHE A 13 3.81 -15.48 1.37
CA PHE A 13 3.69 -14.31 0.51
C PHE A 13 2.26 -13.81 0.42
N ALA A 14 1.26 -14.67 0.23
CA ALA A 14 -0.14 -14.26 0.20
C ALA A 14 -0.56 -13.55 1.50
N LYS A 15 -0.09 -14.03 2.66
CA LYS A 15 -0.32 -13.37 3.96
C LYS A 15 0.35 -11.99 4.02
N ARG A 16 1.61 -11.87 3.60
CA ARG A 16 2.31 -10.58 3.56
C ARG A 16 1.67 -9.61 2.58
N GLN A 17 1.28 -10.12 1.42
CA GLN A 17 0.61 -9.38 0.37
C GLN A 17 -0.74 -8.86 0.88
N ALA A 18 -1.55 -9.68 1.55
CA ALA A 18 -2.81 -9.24 2.14
C ALA A 18 -2.62 -8.12 3.18
N LYS A 19 -1.61 -8.25 4.07
CA LYS A 19 -1.27 -7.20 5.03
C LYS A 19 -0.85 -5.90 4.33
N PHE A 20 -0.02 -6.02 3.29
CA PHE A 20 0.43 -4.89 2.50
C PHE A 20 -0.73 -4.23 1.73
N SER A 21 -1.60 -5.02 1.09
CA SER A 21 -2.82 -4.57 0.43
C SER A 21 -3.70 -3.78 1.40
N LEU A 22 -3.84 -4.22 2.65
CA LEU A 22 -4.66 -3.52 3.65
C LEU A 22 -4.13 -2.10 3.91
N VAL A 23 -2.82 -1.95 4.06
CA VAL A 23 -2.17 -0.64 4.26
C VAL A 23 -2.35 0.25 3.02
N ILE A 24 -2.15 -0.29 1.83
CA ILE A 24 -2.35 0.43 0.57
C ILE A 24 -3.80 0.88 0.42
N VAL A 25 -4.76 -0.03 0.61
CA VAL A 25 -6.20 0.26 0.47
C VAL A 25 -6.62 1.34 1.46
N ALA A 26 -6.17 1.27 2.72
CA ALA A 26 -6.43 2.30 3.71
C ALA A 26 -5.87 3.66 3.27
N GLY A 27 -4.63 3.71 2.76
CA GLY A 27 -4.02 4.93 2.22
C GLY A 27 -4.79 5.49 1.03
N VAL A 28 -5.14 4.64 0.06
CA VAL A 28 -5.94 5.03 -1.11
C VAL A 28 -7.27 5.61 -0.66
N LEU A 29 -8.03 4.92 0.18
CA LEU A 29 -9.33 5.40 0.65
C LEU A 29 -9.22 6.72 1.41
N PHE A 30 -8.20 6.87 2.25
CA PHE A 30 -7.95 8.11 2.98
C PHE A 30 -7.67 9.27 2.04
N PHE A 31 -6.68 9.15 1.15
CA PHE A 31 -6.33 10.25 0.25
C PHE A 31 -7.42 10.53 -0.79
N TRP A 32 -8.09 9.49 -1.28
CA TRP A 32 -9.19 9.62 -2.23
C TRP A 32 -10.39 10.37 -1.65
N ASN A 33 -10.69 10.15 -0.35
CA ASN A 33 -11.82 10.77 0.36
C ASN A 33 -11.39 11.88 1.34
N SER A 34 -10.14 12.31 1.31
CA SER A 34 -9.52 13.21 2.30
C SER A 34 -10.30 14.51 2.52
N VAL A 35 -10.91 15.06 1.46
CA VAL A 35 -11.74 16.26 1.58
C VAL A 35 -13.07 15.99 2.26
N ALA A 36 -13.75 14.88 1.95
CA ALA A 36 -14.98 14.51 2.66
C ALA A 36 -14.70 14.19 4.14
N ILE A 37 -13.57 13.54 4.43
CA ILE A 37 -13.09 13.32 5.80
C ILE A 37 -12.82 14.66 6.49
N GLY A 38 -12.17 15.58 5.80
CA GLY A 38 -11.89 16.92 6.29
C GLY A 38 -13.16 17.72 6.58
N GLU A 39 -14.14 17.71 5.68
CA GLU A 39 -15.45 18.36 5.85
C GLU A 39 -16.21 17.80 7.03
N TRP A 40 -16.28 16.46 7.13
CA TRP A 40 -16.88 15.80 8.27
C TRP A 40 -16.18 16.17 9.59
N ALA A 41 -14.84 16.16 9.60
CA ALA A 41 -14.07 16.51 10.78
C ALA A 41 -14.23 17.99 11.18
N TYR A 42 -14.24 18.92 10.22
CA TYR A 42 -14.44 20.34 10.48
C TYR A 42 -15.87 20.66 10.94
N ALA A 43 -16.86 19.95 10.41
CA ALA A 43 -18.25 20.08 10.83
C ALA A 43 -18.46 19.69 12.30
N LEU A 44 -17.69 18.73 12.83
CA LEU A 44 -17.71 18.39 14.26
C LEU A 44 -17.28 19.55 15.16
N PHE A 45 -16.51 20.51 14.65
CA PHE A 45 -16.07 21.71 15.37
C PHE A 45 -16.87 22.97 14.99
N GLY A 46 -17.99 22.82 14.26
CA GLY A 46 -18.86 23.93 13.90
C GLY A 46 -18.34 24.84 12.79
N GLY A 47 -17.32 24.42 12.03
CA GLY A 47 -16.76 25.17 10.91
C GLY A 47 -17.18 24.63 9.54
N GLU A 48 -17.19 25.50 8.52
CA GLU A 48 -17.34 25.11 7.12
C GLU A 48 -15.99 25.22 6.40
N LEU A 49 -15.57 24.19 5.66
CA LEU A 49 -14.38 24.23 4.78
C LEU A 49 -14.65 25.06 3.53
N ARG A 50 -14.87 26.37 3.70
CA ARG A 50 -14.99 27.31 2.57
C ARG A 50 -13.62 27.56 1.94
N GLY A 51 -13.51 27.24 0.66
CA GLY A 51 -12.30 27.49 -0.14
C GLY A 51 -11.50 26.24 -0.50
N TYR A 52 -11.83 25.07 0.07
CA TYR A 52 -11.23 23.80 -0.35
C TYR A 52 -11.92 23.23 -1.59
N GLY A 53 -11.58 23.79 -2.76
CA GLY A 53 -12.22 23.48 -4.03
C GLY A 53 -11.64 22.27 -4.78
N PRO A 54 -12.26 21.89 -5.92
CA PRO A 54 -11.81 20.82 -6.82
C PRO A 54 -10.31 20.83 -7.20
N PRO A 55 -9.61 21.98 -7.31
CA PRO A 55 -8.17 22.01 -7.60
C PRO A 55 -7.29 21.36 -6.52
N GLN A 56 -7.61 21.55 -5.23
CA GLN A 56 -6.83 20.97 -4.12
C GLN A 56 -7.09 19.46 -3.98
N GLN A 57 -8.25 18.96 -4.42
CA GLN A 57 -8.52 17.51 -4.52
C GLN A 57 -7.61 16.80 -5.52
N ARG A 58 -7.11 17.50 -6.56
CA ARG A 58 -6.30 16.87 -7.62
C ARG A 58 -5.03 16.22 -7.06
N TRP A 59 -4.33 16.91 -6.16
CA TRP A 59 -3.10 16.39 -5.55
C TRP A 59 -3.33 15.18 -4.66
N HIS A 60 -4.44 15.14 -3.92
CA HIS A 60 -4.79 14.00 -3.08
C HIS A 60 -5.11 12.75 -3.92
N ARG A 61 -5.75 12.93 -5.09
CA ARG A 61 -5.96 11.84 -6.05
C ARG A 61 -4.66 11.35 -6.66
N VAL A 62 -3.71 12.25 -6.96
CA VAL A 62 -2.36 11.87 -7.41
C VAL A 62 -1.65 11.05 -6.34
N LEU A 63 -1.70 11.47 -5.07
CA LEU A 63 -1.15 10.71 -3.95
C LEU A 63 -1.81 9.32 -3.81
N ALA A 64 -3.14 9.24 -3.89
CA ALA A 64 -3.87 7.98 -3.88
C ALA A 64 -3.42 7.03 -5.01
N MET A 65 -3.24 7.55 -6.23
CA MET A 65 -2.69 6.76 -7.34
C MET A 65 -1.23 6.35 -7.10
N GLY A 66 -0.45 7.16 -6.39
CA GLY A 66 0.90 6.81 -5.94
C GLY A 66 0.92 5.54 -5.07
N PHE A 67 -0.05 5.37 -4.16
CA PHE A 67 -0.19 4.12 -3.38
C PHE A 67 -0.50 2.91 -4.27
N VAL A 68 -1.35 3.08 -5.29
CA VAL A 68 -1.61 2.00 -6.26
C VAL A 68 -0.34 1.63 -7.03
N GLY A 69 0.45 2.62 -7.46
CA GLY A 69 1.74 2.39 -8.11
C GLY A 69 2.72 1.65 -7.20
N MET A 70 2.85 2.09 -5.94
CA MET A 70 3.69 1.44 -4.93
C MET A 70 3.26 -0.01 -4.69
N TYR A 71 1.96 -0.28 -4.68
CA TYR A 71 1.43 -1.63 -4.55
C TYR A 71 1.84 -2.53 -5.70
N ILE A 72 1.68 -2.07 -6.94
CA ILE A 72 2.06 -2.83 -8.14
C ILE A 72 3.56 -3.13 -8.11
N VAL A 73 4.40 -2.11 -7.89
CA VAL A 73 5.86 -2.27 -7.86
C VAL A 73 6.28 -3.23 -6.75
N GLY A 74 5.78 -3.03 -5.52
CA GLY A 74 6.09 -3.90 -4.39
C GLY A 74 5.67 -5.36 -4.63
N THR A 75 4.52 -5.57 -5.26
CA THR A 75 4.04 -6.91 -5.62
C THR A 75 4.95 -7.57 -6.64
N VAL A 76 5.33 -6.85 -7.70
CA VAL A 76 6.21 -7.36 -8.76
C VAL A 76 7.58 -7.72 -8.19
N LEU A 77 8.19 -6.85 -7.38
CA LEU A 77 9.46 -7.14 -6.71
C LEU A 77 9.36 -8.35 -5.78
N GLY A 78 8.25 -8.49 -5.04
CA GLY A 78 7.99 -9.64 -4.19
C GLY A 78 7.91 -10.95 -4.98
N VAL A 79 7.23 -10.96 -6.13
CA VAL A 79 7.14 -12.11 -7.04
C VAL A 79 8.50 -12.45 -7.64
N ILE A 80 9.26 -11.45 -8.10
CA ILE A 80 10.61 -11.64 -8.65
C ILE A 80 11.53 -12.29 -7.61
N ASN A 81 11.52 -11.80 -6.37
CA ASN A 81 12.33 -12.37 -5.30
C ASN A 81 11.94 -13.81 -4.98
N MET A 82 10.64 -14.13 -4.97
CA MET A 82 10.18 -15.50 -4.73
C MET A 82 10.55 -16.44 -5.88
N TRP A 83 10.47 -15.96 -7.12
CA TRP A 83 10.92 -16.72 -8.30
C TRP A 83 12.44 -16.95 -8.27
N ARG A 84 13.23 -15.91 -7.95
CA ARG A 84 14.68 -15.99 -7.84
C ARG A 84 15.11 -16.98 -6.76
N TYR A 85 14.50 -16.95 -5.58
CA TYR A 85 14.77 -17.90 -4.50
C TYR A 85 14.49 -19.35 -4.94
N ARG A 86 13.38 -19.59 -5.65
CA ARG A 86 13.06 -20.92 -6.18
C ARG A 86 14.03 -21.41 -7.24
N LYS A 87 14.55 -20.50 -8.08
CA LYS A 87 15.44 -20.84 -9.19
C LYS A 87 16.89 -21.05 -8.72
N TYR A 88 17.32 -20.32 -7.71
CA TYR A 88 18.69 -20.33 -7.19
C TYR A 88 18.69 -20.45 -5.66
N PRO A 89 18.26 -21.59 -5.10
CA PRO A 89 18.13 -21.76 -3.65
C PRO A 89 19.50 -21.75 -2.94
N GLU A 90 20.54 -22.26 -3.60
CA GLU A 90 21.93 -22.34 -3.11
C GLU A 90 22.52 -20.98 -2.69
N TYR A 91 22.14 -19.88 -3.35
CA TYR A 91 22.63 -18.54 -2.98
C TYR A 91 22.09 -18.00 -1.64
N TYR A 92 21.11 -18.67 -1.04
CA TYR A 92 20.42 -18.20 0.16
C TYR A 92 20.48 -19.19 1.33
N ASP A 93 20.97 -20.41 1.11
CA ASP A 93 21.12 -21.44 2.14
C ASP A 93 22.57 -21.47 2.70
N ASP A 94 23.50 -20.68 2.13
CA ASP A 94 24.92 -20.58 2.53
C ASP A 94 25.23 -19.37 3.46
N GLU A 95 24.22 -18.58 3.86
CA GLU A 95 24.27 -17.54 4.91
C GLU A 95 23.49 -17.96 6.16
#